data_AF-A0A519XI50-F1
#
_entry.id   AF-A0A519XI50-F1
#
_cell.length_a   1.000
_cell.length_b   1.000
_cell.length_c   1.000
_cell.angle_alpha   90.00
_cell.angle_beta   90.00
_cell.angle_gamma   90.00
#
_symmetry.space_group_name_H-M   'P 1'
#
loop_
_entity.id
_entity.type
_entity.pdbx_description
1 polymer ?
#
loop_
_entity_poly.entity_id
_entity_poly.type
_entity_poly.pdbx_seq_one_letter_code
_entity_poly.pdbx_strand_id
1 'polypeptide(L)' 'MNRLKTFLLFALSILLTSCYAQTPTDSVADKMLAYQLSNGGWPKQLEDKSVVNYGATLTDDLLSKIKAT' A
#
# COMPACT_ATOMS: atom_id res chain seq x y z
N MET A 1 27.03 -12.99 32.53
CA MET A 1 25.68 -12.36 32.63
C MET A 1 25.56 -11.00 31.92
N ASN A 2 26.65 -10.25 31.73
CA ASN A 2 26.57 -8.88 31.18
C ASN A 2 26.50 -8.86 29.63
N ARG A 3 27.24 -9.74 28.95
CA ARG A 3 27.27 -9.82 27.46
C ARG A 3 25.90 -10.11 26.84
N LEU A 4 25.14 -11.05 27.42
CA LEU A 4 23.80 -11.41 26.93
C LEU A 4 22.81 -10.25 27.08
N LYS A 5 22.86 -9.51 28.20
CA LYS A 5 22.06 -8.30 28.42
C LYS A 5 22.40 -7.21 27.41
N THR A 6 23.67 -7.02 27.08
CA THR A 6 24.10 -6.06 26.05
C THR A 6 23.55 -6.42 24.67
N PHE A 7 23.60 -7.70 24.28
CA PHE A 7 22.98 -8.16 23.02
C PHE A 7 21.47 -7.94 22.99
N LEU A 8 20.79 -8.23 24.10
CA LEU A 8 19.34 -8.05 24.21
C LEU A 8 18.93 -6.58 24.12
N LEU A 9 19.69 -5.68 24.75
CA LEU A 9 19.52 -4.23 24.63
C LEU A 9 19.74 -3.73 23.19
N PHE A 10 20.75 -4.27 22.51
CA PHE A 10 21.03 -3.90 21.11
C PHE A 10 19.92 -4.36 20.18
N ALA A 11 19.44 -5.60 20.33
CA ALA A 11 18.33 -6.14 19.56
C ALA A 11 17.03 -5.36 19.80
N LEU A 12 16.75 -4.98 21.05
CA LEU A 12 15.60 -4.16 21.40
C LEU A 12 15.66 -2.76 20.77
N SER A 13 16.85 -2.14 20.74
CA SER A 13 17.05 -0.84 20.11
C SER A 13 16.78 -0.89 18.60
N ILE A 14 17.24 -1.94 17.91
CA ILE A 14 16.98 -2.15 16.47
C ILE A 14 15.47 -2.30 16.23
N LEU A 15 14.79 -3.13 17.01
CA LEU A 15 13.33 -3.33 16.90
C LEU A 15 12.53 -2.05 17.09
N LEU A 16 12.92 -1.19 18.04
CA LEU A 16 12.24 0.08 18.30
C LEU A 16 12.43 1.06 17.13
N THR A 17 13.61 1.09 16.49
CA THR A 17 13.85 1.99 15.34
C THR A 17 13.05 1.62 14.09
N SER A 18 12.73 0.34 13.89
CA SER A 18 11.93 -0.11 12.73
C SER A 18 10.48 0.39 12.74
N CYS A 19 9.93 0.70 13.92
CA CYS A 19 8.55 1.15 14.06
C CYS A 19 8.36 2.64 13.67
N TYR A 20 9.40 3.47 13.80
CA TYR A 20 9.35 4.91 13.50
C TYR A 20 9.42 5.25 12.00
N ALA A 21 9.71 4.27 11.15
CA ALA A 21 9.81 4.50 9.70
C ALA A 21 8.45 4.54 8.98
N GLN A 22 7.34 4.24 9.66
CA GLN A 22 6.01 4.24 9.06
C GLN A 22 5.41 5.66 9.08
N THR A 23 5.83 6.48 8.12
CA THR A 23 5.11 7.74 7.84
C THR A 23 3.76 7.43 7.18
N PRO A 24 2.71 8.22 7.43
CA PRO A 24 1.45 8.09 6.69
C PRO A 24 1.72 8.16 5.19
N THR A 25 1.31 7.14 4.46
CA THR A 25 1.40 7.09 3.00
C THR A 25 0.24 7.89 2.40
N ASP A 26 0.43 8.35 1.16
CA ASP A 26 -0.68 8.96 0.41
C ASP A 26 -1.70 7.87 0.07
N SER A 27 -2.85 7.92 0.76
CA SER A 27 -3.94 6.97 0.55
C SER A 27 -4.45 6.90 -0.90
N VAL A 28 -4.29 7.95 -1.68
CA VAL A 28 -4.65 7.95 -3.11
C VAL A 28 -3.65 7.11 -3.88
N ALA A 29 -2.35 7.31 -3.64
CA ALA A 29 -1.29 6.53 -4.27
C ALA A 29 -1.41 5.03 -3.94
N ASP A 30 -1.74 4.69 -2.70
CA ASP A 30 -1.98 3.29 -2.31
C ASP A 30 -3.15 2.67 -3.08
N LYS A 31 -4.24 3.43 -3.27
CA LYS A 31 -5.39 2.99 -4.05
C LYS A 31 -5.10 2.90 -5.54
N MET A 32 -4.18 3.69 -6.09
CA MET A 32 -3.77 3.59 -7.50
C MET A 32 -3.22 2.19 -7.84
N LEU A 33 -2.61 1.48 -6.88
CA LEU A 33 -2.09 0.13 -7.10
C LEU A 33 -3.18 -0.87 -7.49
N ALA A 34 -4.42 -0.68 -7.00
CA ALA A 34 -5.54 -1.54 -7.37
C ALA A 34 -5.92 -1.40 -8.85
N TYR A 35 -5.62 -0.27 -9.49
CA TYR A 35 -5.97 0.04 -10.88
C TYR A 35 -4.86 -0.31 -11.88
N GLN A 36 -3.76 -0.91 -11.44
CA GLN A 36 -2.65 -1.25 -12.34
C GLN A 36 -3.05 -2.39 -13.27
N LEU A 37 -2.91 -2.17 -14.58
CA LEU A 37 -3.18 -3.18 -15.60
C LEU A 37 -2.03 -4.19 -15.70
N SER A 38 -2.27 -5.33 -16.33
CA SER A 38 -1.26 -6.39 -16.54
C SER A 38 -0.04 -5.93 -17.36
N ASN A 39 -0.21 -4.90 -18.19
CA ASN A 39 0.87 -4.26 -18.95
C ASN A 39 1.66 -3.21 -18.15
N GLY A 40 1.33 -3.03 -16.86
CA GLY A 40 1.97 -2.07 -15.95
C GLY A 40 1.44 -0.64 -16.04
N GLY A 41 0.50 -0.35 -16.94
CA GLY A 41 -0.11 0.97 -17.09
C GLY A 41 -1.27 1.23 -16.14
N TRP A 42 -1.78 2.47 -16.17
CA TRP A 42 -3.01 2.88 -15.48
C TRP A 42 -4.06 3.31 -16.50
N PRO A 43 -5.29 2.78 -16.38
CA PRO A 43 -6.36 3.13 -17.30
C PRO A 43 -6.84 4.56 -17.05
N LYS A 44 -7.24 5.25 -18.13
CA LYS A 44 -7.93 6.54 -18.03
C LYS A 44 -9.41 6.36 -17.68
N GLN A 45 -10.00 5.27 -18.15
CA GLN A 45 -11.41 4.91 -17.99
C GLN A 45 -11.50 3.41 -17.73
N LEU A 46 -12.54 2.99 -17.00
CA LEU A 46 -12.88 1.59 -16.85
C LEU A 46 -13.54 1.04 -18.12
N GLU A 47 -13.72 -0.28 -18.19
CA GLU A 47 -14.36 -0.97 -19.32
C GLU A 47 -15.75 -0.40 -19.67
N ASP A 48 -16.52 0.03 -18.67
CA ASP A 48 -17.83 0.67 -18.84
C ASP A 48 -17.76 2.15 -19.28
N LYS A 49 -16.56 2.65 -19.60
CA LYS A 49 -16.22 4.03 -19.98
C LYS A 49 -16.34 5.07 -18.86
N SER A 50 -16.65 4.65 -17.63
CA SER A 50 -16.58 5.55 -16.48
C SER A 50 -15.15 6.03 -16.26
N VAL A 51 -15.00 7.28 -15.81
CA VAL A 51 -13.69 7.86 -15.53
C VAL A 51 -13.17 7.33 -14.20
N VAL A 52 -11.89 6.94 -14.18
CA VAL A 52 -11.24 6.44 -12.97
C VAL A 52 -11.17 7.54 -11.90
N ASN A 53 -11.57 7.21 -10.67
CA ASN A 53 -11.46 8.08 -9.51
C ASN A 53 -10.65 7.39 -8.40
N TYR A 54 -9.36 7.71 -8.31
CA TYR A 54 -8.45 7.17 -7.29
C TYR A 54 -8.80 7.62 -5.86
N GLY A 55 -9.57 8.69 -5.71
CA GLY A 55 -10.07 9.16 -4.42
C GLY A 55 -11.24 8.33 -3.88
N ALA A 56 -11.91 7.54 -4.72
CA ALA A 56 -13.06 6.74 -4.32
C ALA A 56 -12.70 5.66 -3.29
N THR A 57 -13.69 5.21 -2.52
CA THR A 57 -13.54 4.03 -1.66
C THR A 57 -13.56 2.77 -2.52
N LEU A 58 -12.61 1.87 -2.31
CA LEU A 58 -12.53 0.59 -3.02
C LEU A 58 -13.58 -0.38 -2.48
N THR A 59 -14.80 -0.31 -3.01
CA THR A 59 -15.87 -1.28 -2.76
C THR A 59 -15.67 -2.54 -3.61
N ASP A 60 -16.28 -3.66 -3.20
CA ASP A 60 -16.16 -4.93 -3.95
C ASP A 60 -16.68 -4.83 -5.39
N ASP A 61 -17.74 -4.04 -5.61
CA ASP A 61 -18.28 -3.74 -6.95
C ASP A 61 -17.24 -3.00 -7.81
N LEU A 62 -16.62 -1.95 -7.25
CA LEU A 62 -15.60 -1.17 -7.95
C LEU A 62 -14.36 -2.03 -8.25
N LEU A 63 -13.89 -2.84 -7.31
CA LEU A 63 -12.78 -3.77 -7.51
C LEU A 63 -13.07 -4.77 -8.64
N SER A 64 -14.31 -5.24 -8.74
CA SER A 64 -14.75 -6.15 -9.81
C SER A 64 -14.68 -5.47 -11.18
N LYS A 65 -15.11 -4.20 -11.27
CA LYS A 65 -15.02 -3.40 -12.51
C LYS A 65 -13.57 -3.10 -12.90
N ILE A 66 -12.73 -2.76 -11.94
CA ILE A 66 -11.30 -2.51 -12.17
C ILE A 66 -10.63 -3.77 -12.73
N LYS A 67 -10.88 -4.94 -12.13
CA LYS A 67 -10.31 -6.21 -12.58
C LYS A 67 -10.77 -6.64 -13.97
N ALA A 68 -11.94 -6.16 -14.41
CA ALA A 68 -12.47 -6.42 -15.74
C ALA A 68 -11.91 -5.46 -16.81
N THR A 69 -11.20 -4.39 -16.41
CA THR A 69 -10.52 -3.43 -17.30
C THR A 69 -9.10 -3.91 -17.59
#